data_AF-A0AAD9CNB2-F1
#
_entry.id   AF-A0AAD9CNB2-F1
#
_cell.length_a   1.000
_cell.length_b   1.000
_cell.length_c   1.000
_cell.angle_alpha   90.00
_cell.angle_beta   90.00
_cell.angle_gamma   90.00
#
_symmetry.space_group_name_H-M   'P 1'
#
loop_
_entity.id
_entity.type
_entity.pdbx_description
1 polymer ?
#
loop_
_entity_poly.entity_id
_entity_poly.type
_entity_poly.pdbx_seq_one_letter_code
_entity_poly.pdbx_strand_id
1 'polypeptide(L)'
;MNLSKVQIWWVWILGPVLCSEDETRLVKDLFVGYNKVVRPVEHFSEAVVVTVGLQLIQLISVDEVNQIVTSNVRLKQRWLDVNLKWNPADYGGIRKIRVPSKDIWKPDLVFIETIPNMMFFSTMKRPGQEIRQKRSFPTDMDISDISGNLGPTSVPYQSPITKNPDVRSAIEGVKYIAETMKADEESNNAAEEWKFVAMVLDHILLCVFMAVCIIGTLAVFAGRLIELNTL
;
A
#
# COMPACT_ATOMS: atom_id res chain seq x y z
N MET A 1 -25.50 54.74 20.08
CA MET A 1 -24.09 54.32 19.91
C MET A 1 -24.04 53.42 18.68
N ASN A 2 -23.41 53.90 17.60
CA ASN A 2 -23.57 53.42 16.22
C ASN A 2 -23.00 51.99 15.99
N LEU A 3 -23.87 51.06 15.56
CA LEU A 3 -23.48 49.72 15.07
C LEU A 3 -22.86 49.73 13.65
N SER A 4 -22.80 50.88 12.97
CA SER A 4 -22.35 50.99 11.58
C SER A 4 -20.83 51.03 11.38
N LYS A 5 -20.02 51.03 12.45
CA LYS A 5 -18.55 51.19 12.36
C LYS A 5 -17.74 49.88 12.42
N VAL A 6 -18.38 48.73 12.69
CA VAL A 6 -17.66 47.45 12.88
C VAL A 6 -17.47 46.66 11.57
N GLN A 7 -18.24 46.95 10.52
CA GLN A 7 -18.17 46.21 9.25
C GLN A 7 -17.04 46.65 8.30
N ILE A 8 -16.38 47.78 8.54
CA ILE A 8 -15.39 48.35 7.61
C ILE A 8 -13.98 47.76 7.82
N TRP A 9 -13.70 47.16 8.98
CA TRP A 9 -12.38 46.58 9.28
C TRP A 9 -12.11 45.23 8.62
N TRP A 10 -13.12 44.50 8.16
CA TRP A 10 -12.92 43.20 7.49
C TRP A 10 -12.49 43.33 6.02
N VAL A 11 -12.71 44.49 5.39
CA VAL A 11 -12.43 44.71 3.96
C VAL A 11 -10.93 44.92 3.69
N TRP A 12 -10.13 45.26 4.71
CA TRP A 12 -8.68 45.49 4.55
C TRP A 12 -7.79 44.27 4.84
N ILE A 13 -8.37 43.12 5.21
CA ILE A 13 -7.60 41.87 5.44
C ILE A 13 -7.51 40.99 4.18
N LEU A 14 -8.26 41.30 3.11
CA LEU A 14 -7.84 40.88 1.78
C LEU A 14 -6.81 41.88 1.25
N GLY A 15 -5.56 41.69 1.63
CA GLY A 15 -4.47 42.21 0.81
C GLY A 15 -4.72 41.77 -0.64
N PRO A 16 -4.43 42.62 -1.64
CA PRO A 16 -4.54 42.20 -3.04
C PRO A 16 -3.75 40.90 -3.16
N VAL A 17 -4.43 39.84 -3.62
CA VAL A 17 -3.76 38.65 -4.13
C VAL A 17 -2.99 39.14 -5.34
N LEU A 18 -1.78 39.66 -5.11
CA LEU A 18 -0.82 39.98 -6.15
C LEU A 18 -0.36 38.64 -6.69
N CYS A 19 -1.20 38.03 -7.53
CA CYS A 19 -0.73 37.00 -8.45
C CYS A 19 0.44 37.63 -9.20
N SER A 20 1.61 36.99 -9.14
CA SER A 20 2.80 37.54 -9.79
C SER A 20 2.53 37.59 -11.30
N GLU A 21 2.39 38.81 -11.84
CA GLU A 21 2.22 39.07 -13.27
C GLU A 21 3.35 38.40 -14.07
N ASP A 22 4.57 38.42 -13.52
CA ASP A 22 5.75 37.78 -14.11
C ASP A 22 5.67 36.25 -14.09
N GLU A 23 5.08 35.62 -13.07
CA GLU A 23 4.86 34.16 -13.04
C GLU A 23 3.82 33.76 -14.10
N THR A 24 2.75 34.54 -14.25
CA THR A 24 1.72 34.31 -15.26
C THR A 24 2.30 34.45 -16.67
N ARG A 25 3.12 35.48 -16.90
CA ARG A 25 3.84 35.68 -18.17
C ARG A 25 4.78 34.52 -18.47
N LEU A 26 5.60 34.12 -17.49
CA LEU A 26 6.53 33.00 -17.63
C LEU A 26 5.81 31.71 -18.01
N VAL A 27 4.76 31.35 -17.28
CA VAL A 27 3.98 30.14 -17.57
C VAL A 27 3.39 30.22 -18.98
N LYS A 28 2.79 31.36 -19.36
CA LYS A 28 2.24 31.53 -20.70
C LYS A 28 3.30 31.31 -21.79
N ASP A 29 4.47 31.92 -21.65
CA ASP A 29 5.56 31.81 -22.62
C ASP A 29 6.12 30.37 -22.70
N LEU A 30 6.28 29.71 -21.54
CA LEU A 30 6.84 28.36 -21.44
C LEU A 30 5.96 27.28 -22.09
N PHE A 31 4.64 27.46 -22.03
CA PHE A 31 3.67 26.52 -22.60
C PHE A 31 3.26 26.83 -24.04
N VAL A 32 3.73 27.93 -24.64
CA VAL A 32 3.50 28.21 -26.06
C VAL A 32 4.26 27.20 -26.91
N GLY A 33 3.53 26.27 -27.54
CA GLY A 33 4.11 25.25 -28.41
C GLY A 33 4.71 24.04 -27.69
N TYR A 34 4.53 23.93 -26.37
CA TYR A 34 4.98 22.76 -25.62
C TYR A 34 4.10 21.53 -25.93
N ASN A 35 4.73 20.43 -26.36
CA ASN A 35 4.04 19.17 -26.65
C ASN A 35 4.33 18.13 -25.57
N LYS A 36 3.32 17.86 -24.72
CA LYS A 36 3.43 16.91 -23.60
C LYS A 36 3.54 15.43 -23.98
N VAL A 37 3.27 15.07 -25.24
CA VAL A 37 3.36 13.67 -25.71
C VAL A 37 4.78 13.33 -26.14
N VAL A 38 5.53 14.33 -26.60
CA VAL A 38 6.89 14.14 -27.11
C VAL A 38 7.87 14.20 -25.95
N ARG A 39 8.82 13.26 -25.93
CA ARG A 39 9.89 13.25 -24.93
C ARG A 39 10.78 14.49 -25.07
N PRO A 40 11.16 15.15 -23.97
CA PRO A 40 12.00 16.35 -24.03
C PRO A 40 13.47 15.98 -24.23
N VAL A 41 13.92 15.90 -25.48
CA VAL A 41 15.32 15.66 -25.88
C VAL A 41 15.74 16.63 -26.96
N GLU A 42 17.01 17.05 -26.99
CA GLU A 42 17.54 17.90 -28.06
C GLU A 42 17.80 17.08 -29.33
N HIS A 43 18.39 15.89 -29.16
CA HIS A 43 18.65 14.95 -30.26
C HIS A 43 17.82 13.67 -30.09
N PHE A 44 17.35 13.10 -31.20
CA PHE A 44 16.57 11.86 -31.19
C PHE A 44 17.33 10.66 -30.61
N SER A 45 18.66 10.69 -30.65
CA SER A 45 19.54 9.63 -30.15
C SER A 45 19.73 9.66 -28.63
N GLU A 46 19.36 10.74 -27.96
CA GLU A 46 19.53 10.89 -26.51
C GLU A 46 18.34 10.33 -25.74
N ALA A 47 18.61 9.81 -24.55
CA ALA A 47 17.60 9.29 -23.62
C ALA A 47 17.36 10.28 -22.47
N VAL A 48 16.11 10.40 -22.02
CA VAL A 48 15.76 11.18 -20.83
C VAL A 48 16.12 10.38 -19.59
N VAL A 49 17.04 10.90 -18.78
CA VAL A 49 17.41 10.28 -17.51
C VAL A 49 16.38 10.65 -16.44
N VAL A 50 15.62 9.65 -15.99
CA VAL A 50 14.65 9.80 -14.91
C VAL A 50 15.23 9.20 -13.63
N THR A 51 15.48 10.06 -12.64
CA THR A 51 15.85 9.62 -11.30
C THR A 51 14.59 9.27 -10.52
N VAL A 52 14.47 8.00 -10.15
CA VAL A 52 13.36 7.49 -9.34
C VAL A 52 13.88 7.20 -7.93
N GLY A 53 13.19 7.73 -6.93
CA GLY A 53 13.41 7.43 -5.53
C GLY A 53 12.14 6.82 -4.94
N LEU A 54 12.29 5.70 -4.26
CA LEU A 54 11.21 5.09 -3.46
C LEU A 54 11.48 5.41 -2.00
N GLN A 55 10.45 5.89 -1.31
CA GLN A 55 10.46 6.09 0.12
C GLN A 55 9.34 5.25 0.73
N LEU A 56 9.70 4.19 1.46
CA LEU A 56 8.74 3.44 2.26
C LEU A 56 8.23 4.36 3.37
N ILE A 57 6.91 4.60 3.41
CA ILE A 57 6.28 5.36 4.48
C ILE A 57 5.95 4.41 5.63
N GLN A 58 5.25 3.31 5.32
CA GLN A 58 4.77 2.36 6.32
C GLN A 58 4.50 0.97 5.71
N LEU A 59 4.80 -0.07 6.48
CA LEU A 59 4.32 -1.44 6.24
C LEU A 59 2.95 -1.59 6.93
N ILE A 60 1.89 -1.86 6.16
CA ILE A 60 0.51 -1.91 6.66
C ILE A 60 0.19 -3.31 7.18
N SER A 61 0.47 -4.33 6.38
CA SER A 61 0.29 -5.73 6.74
C SER A 61 1.09 -6.64 5.81
N VAL A 62 1.43 -7.81 6.32
CA VAL A 62 2.03 -8.91 5.56
C VAL A 62 1.09 -10.09 5.68
N ASP A 63 0.58 -10.57 4.55
CA ASP A 63 -0.23 -11.77 4.43
C ASP A 63 0.64 -12.86 3.83
N GLU A 64 1.08 -13.77 4.69
CA GLU A 64 2.02 -14.82 4.32
C GLU A 64 1.36 -15.96 3.53
N VAL A 65 0.11 -16.29 3.86
CA VAL A 65 -0.65 -17.34 3.17
C VAL A 65 -0.92 -16.95 1.73
N ASN A 66 -1.27 -15.68 1.50
CA ASN A 66 -1.51 -15.14 0.15
C ASN A 66 -0.25 -14.54 -0.50
N GLN A 67 0.88 -14.48 0.22
CA GLN A 67 2.13 -13.84 -0.22
C GLN A 67 1.94 -12.37 -0.66
N ILE A 68 1.09 -11.63 0.06
CA ILE A 68 0.78 -10.23 -0.25
C ILE A 68 1.37 -9.32 0.84
N VAL A 69 2.20 -8.36 0.42
CA VAL A 69 2.69 -7.30 1.30
C VAL A 69 1.98 -5.99 0.97
N THR A 70 1.20 -5.48 1.92
CA THR A 70 0.52 -4.19 1.79
C THR A 70 1.38 -3.10 2.43
N SER A 71 1.84 -2.13 1.64
CA SER A 71 2.68 -1.03 2.12
C SER A 71 2.30 0.30 1.49
N ASN A 72 2.52 1.39 2.23
CA ASN A 72 2.40 2.76 1.71
C ASN A 72 3.79 3.23 1.25
N VAL A 73 3.93 3.48 -0.04
CA VAL A 73 5.20 3.89 -0.66
C VAL A 73 5.02 5.22 -1.35
N ARG A 74 5.95 6.15 -1.11
CA ARG A 74 6.04 7.42 -1.83
C ARG A 74 7.05 7.30 -2.96
N LEU A 75 6.54 7.49 -4.18
CA LEU A 75 7.34 7.59 -5.40
C LEU A 75 7.78 9.04 -5.62
N LYS A 76 9.09 9.26 -5.71
CA LYS A 76 9.70 10.54 -6.09
C LYS A 76 10.32 10.38 -7.47
N GLN A 77 9.94 11.24 -8.41
CA GLN A 77 10.50 11.24 -9.76
C GLN A 77 11.15 12.59 -10.02
N ARG A 78 12.30 12.58 -10.69
CA ARG A 78 13.02 13.79 -11.11
C ARG A 78 13.60 13.54 -12.48
N TRP A 79 13.33 14.46 -13.40
CA TRP A 79 13.90 14.49 -14.74
C TRP A 79 14.25 15.94 -15.10
N LEU A 80 15.04 16.11 -16.16
CA LEU A 80 15.34 17.41 -16.75
C LEU A 80 14.59 17.53 -18.08
N ASP A 81 13.87 18.62 -18.26
CA ASP A 81 13.18 18.95 -19.51
C ASP A 81 13.90 20.13 -20.18
N VAL A 82 14.33 19.94 -21.43
CA VAL A 82 15.08 20.94 -22.20
C VAL A 82 14.21 22.08 -22.73
N ASN A 83 12.90 21.85 -22.86
CA ASN A 83 11.94 22.85 -23.33
C ASN A 83 11.46 23.75 -22.18
N LEU A 84 11.54 23.28 -20.94
CA LEU A 84 11.12 24.01 -19.74
C LEU A 84 12.27 24.79 -19.09
N LYS A 85 13.04 25.54 -19.88
CA LYS A 85 14.17 26.37 -19.41
C LYS A 85 13.90 27.86 -19.64
N TRP A 86 14.23 28.68 -18.65
CA TRP A 86 14.12 30.14 -18.75
C TRP A 86 15.25 30.81 -17.97
N ASN A 87 15.48 32.09 -18.26
CA ASN A 87 16.41 32.92 -17.52
C ASN A 87 15.66 33.67 -16.39
N PRO A 88 16.03 33.50 -15.11
CA PRO A 88 15.34 34.17 -14.00
C PRO A 88 15.37 35.70 -14.11
N ALA A 89 16.39 36.30 -14.74
CA ALA A 89 16.52 37.75 -14.85
C ALA A 89 15.36 38.40 -15.63
N ASP A 90 14.78 37.69 -16.60
CA ASP A 90 13.75 38.21 -17.50
C ASP A 90 12.33 38.11 -16.90
N TYR A 91 12.18 37.41 -15.77
CA TYR A 91 10.90 37.12 -15.12
C TYR A 91 10.95 37.38 -13.61
N GLY A 92 11.50 38.53 -13.19
CA GLY A 92 11.46 38.96 -11.79
C GLY A 92 12.25 38.08 -10.81
N GLY A 93 13.22 37.30 -11.30
CA GLY A 93 14.06 36.41 -10.48
C GLY A 93 13.45 35.05 -10.16
N ILE A 94 12.35 34.66 -10.82
CA ILE A 94 11.66 33.39 -10.56
C ILE A 94 12.56 32.19 -10.95
N ARG A 95 12.80 31.28 -10.00
CA ARG A 95 13.63 30.06 -10.21
C ARG A 95 12.85 28.76 -10.17
N LYS A 96 11.65 28.78 -9.61
CA LYS A 96 10.80 27.60 -9.41
C LYS A 96 9.35 28.03 -9.57
N ILE A 97 8.61 27.26 -10.35
CA ILE A 97 7.18 27.41 -10.54
C ILE A 97 6.50 26.08 -10.22
N ARG A 98 5.21 26.13 -9.88
CA ARG A 98 4.41 24.92 -9.66
C ARG A 98 3.42 24.77 -10.79
N VAL A 99 3.57 23.69 -11.56
CA VAL A 99 2.71 23.38 -12.69
C VAL A 99 1.97 22.06 -12.44
N PRO A 100 0.69 21.94 -12.82
CA PRO A 100 -0.01 20.67 -12.79
C PRO A 100 0.66 19.60 -13.66
N SER A 101 0.75 18.36 -13.15
CA SER A 101 1.37 17.24 -13.88
C SER A 101 0.61 16.76 -15.13
N LYS A 102 -0.53 17.39 -15.47
CA LYS A 102 -1.35 17.07 -16.65
C LYS A 102 -0.88 17.79 -17.93
N ASP A 103 -0.11 18.86 -17.73
CA ASP A 103 0.26 19.79 -18.80
C ASP A 103 1.74 19.66 -19.19
N ILE A 104 2.51 18.88 -18.42
CA ILE A 104 3.92 18.55 -18.69
C ILE A 104 4.07 17.11 -19.15
N TRP A 105 5.11 16.84 -19.93
CA TRP A 105 5.54 15.47 -20.19
C TRP A 105 5.99 14.82 -18.88
N LYS A 106 5.59 13.56 -18.68
CA LYS A 106 6.01 12.74 -17.55
C LYS A 106 6.25 11.31 -18.04
N PRO A 107 7.23 10.60 -17.47
CA PRO A 107 7.44 9.19 -17.82
C PRO A 107 6.31 8.32 -17.25
N ASP A 108 5.84 7.38 -18.06
CA ASP A 108 4.92 6.35 -17.59
C ASP A 108 5.69 5.28 -16.82
N LEU A 109 5.35 5.09 -15.54
CA LEU A 109 5.92 4.06 -14.70
C LEU A 109 4.82 3.07 -14.31
N VAL A 110 5.05 1.80 -14.61
CA VAL A 110 4.17 0.70 -14.22
C VAL A 110 4.94 -0.22 -13.29
N PHE A 111 4.33 -0.56 -12.16
CA PHE A 111 4.84 -1.64 -11.32
C PHE A 111 4.31 -2.97 -11.86
N ILE A 112 5.23 -3.80 -12.33
CA ILE A 112 4.89 -5.10 -12.95
C ILE A 112 4.47 -6.12 -11.88
N GLU A 113 5.00 -5.99 -10.67
CA GLU A 113 4.77 -6.95 -9.56
C GLU A 113 3.52 -6.66 -8.72
N THR A 114 2.84 -5.52 -8.94
CA THR A 114 1.71 -5.07 -8.08
C THR A 114 0.34 -5.20 -8.73
N ILE A 115 0.21 -5.97 -9.82
CA ILE A 115 -1.06 -6.12 -10.54
C ILE A 115 -1.59 -7.56 -10.41
N PRO A 116 -2.60 -7.83 -9.55
CA PRO A 116 -3.11 -9.18 -9.36
C PRO A 116 -3.84 -9.77 -10.57
N ASN A 117 -4.29 -8.99 -11.58
CA ASN A 117 -5.05 -9.58 -12.71
C ASN A 117 -5.21 -8.72 -13.99
N MET A 118 -4.70 -7.49 -14.06
CA MET A 118 -5.07 -6.56 -15.15
C MET A 118 -4.09 -6.48 -16.33
N MET A 119 -2.87 -7.02 -16.25
CA MET A 119 -1.92 -6.95 -17.38
C MET A 119 -1.84 -8.21 -18.26
N PHE A 120 -2.51 -9.30 -17.89
CA PHE A 120 -2.50 -10.53 -18.69
C PHE A 120 -3.33 -10.46 -19.99
N PHE A 121 -4.18 -9.45 -20.18
CA PHE A 121 -4.95 -9.33 -21.44
C PHE A 121 -4.27 -8.51 -22.55
N SER A 122 -3.21 -7.75 -22.27
CA SER A 122 -2.56 -6.87 -23.27
C SER A 122 -1.19 -7.35 -23.77
N THR A 123 -0.63 -8.44 -23.25
CA THR A 123 0.50 -9.09 -23.91
C THR A 123 0.04 -10.37 -24.62
N MET A 124 -0.29 -10.20 -25.90
CA MET A 124 -0.36 -11.26 -26.92
C MET A 124 -1.52 -12.26 -26.84
N LYS A 125 -2.69 -11.88 -27.38
CA LYS A 125 -3.60 -12.87 -27.99
C LYS A 125 -2.98 -13.31 -29.31
N ARG A 126 -2.27 -14.46 -29.35
CA ARG A 126 -1.86 -15.07 -30.63
C ARG A 126 -3.12 -15.53 -31.37
N PRO A 127 -3.45 -15.00 -32.56
CA PRO A 127 -4.46 -15.62 -33.40
C PRO A 127 -3.77 -16.79 -34.12
N GLY A 128 -3.96 -18.01 -33.61
CA GLY A 128 -3.20 -19.16 -34.10
C GLY A 128 -3.85 -20.50 -33.79
N GLN A 129 -4.79 -20.87 -34.64
CA GLN A 129 -5.27 -22.22 -34.95
C GLN A 129 -5.91 -23.02 -33.80
N GLU A 130 -7.24 -22.95 -33.78
CA GLU A 130 -8.08 -24.02 -33.26
C GLU A 130 -7.85 -25.28 -34.12
N ILE A 131 -6.94 -26.15 -33.68
CA ILE A 131 -6.77 -27.47 -34.28
C ILE A 131 -8.00 -28.30 -33.88
N ARG A 132 -9.02 -28.16 -34.74
CA ARG A 132 -10.09 -29.09 -35.07
C ARG A 132 -9.89 -30.48 -34.47
N GLN A 133 -10.46 -30.68 -33.28
CA GLN A 133 -10.67 -31.97 -32.66
C GLN A 133 -11.69 -32.76 -33.50
N LYS A 134 -11.22 -33.38 -34.57
CA LYS A 134 -11.92 -34.44 -35.28
C LYS A 134 -10.91 -35.52 -35.64
N ARG A 135 -10.59 -36.37 -34.67
CA ARG A 135 -10.08 -37.71 -34.96
C ARG A 135 -10.78 -38.70 -34.03
N SER A 136 -11.94 -39.12 -34.51
CA SER A 136 -12.61 -40.35 -34.11
C SER A 136 -11.71 -41.54 -34.41
N PHE A 137 -11.35 -42.31 -33.39
CA PHE A 137 -11.11 -43.76 -33.49
C PHE A 137 -11.62 -44.43 -32.20
N PRO A 138 -12.09 -45.68 -32.29
CA PRO A 138 -13.20 -46.17 -31.48
C PRO A 138 -12.76 -46.72 -30.12
N THR A 139 -13.69 -46.64 -29.17
CA THR A 139 -13.76 -47.49 -27.98
C THR A 139 -13.73 -48.94 -28.39
N ASP A 140 -12.80 -49.72 -27.81
CA ASP A 140 -13.05 -51.04 -27.22
C ASP A 140 -11.76 -51.46 -26.51
N MET A 141 -11.72 -51.25 -25.19
CA MET A 141 -10.75 -51.88 -24.30
C MET A 141 -11.57 -52.44 -23.14
N ASP A 142 -11.87 -53.74 -23.22
CA ASP A 142 -12.63 -54.48 -22.22
C ASP A 142 -11.85 -54.54 -20.90
N ILE A 143 -12.43 -53.97 -19.85
CA ILE A 143 -11.94 -54.07 -18.47
C ILE A 143 -12.67 -55.24 -17.80
N SER A 144 -12.30 -56.46 -18.17
CA SER A 144 -12.79 -57.68 -17.51
C SER A 144 -11.70 -58.70 -17.16
N ASP A 145 -10.43 -58.46 -17.50
CA ASP A 145 -9.36 -59.46 -17.34
C ASP A 145 -8.21 -59.12 -16.36
N ILE A 146 -8.39 -58.19 -15.41
CA ILE A 146 -7.44 -58.08 -14.28
C ILE A 146 -8.19 -58.19 -12.95
N SER A 147 -8.70 -59.38 -12.71
CA SER A 147 -8.89 -59.90 -11.35
C SER A 147 -7.51 -60.16 -10.73
N GLY A 148 -7.17 -59.38 -9.71
CA GLY A 148 -5.96 -59.53 -8.92
C GLY A 148 -6.11 -58.80 -7.59
N ASN A 149 -6.50 -59.54 -6.57
CA ASN A 149 -6.75 -59.12 -5.19
C ASN A 149 -5.60 -58.28 -4.58
N LEU A 150 -5.87 -57.10 -4.03
CA LEU A 150 -4.93 -56.31 -3.21
C LEU A 150 -5.65 -55.66 -2.01
N GLY A 151 -5.25 -56.07 -0.80
CA GLY A 151 -5.68 -55.47 0.47
C GLY A 151 -5.12 -54.04 0.68
N PRO A 152 -5.48 -53.36 1.79
CA PRO A 152 -5.14 -51.97 2.00
C PRO A 152 -3.67 -51.84 2.39
N THR A 153 -2.82 -51.45 1.44
CA THR A 153 -1.43 -51.07 1.73
C THR A 153 -1.31 -49.57 1.51
N SER A 154 -1.20 -48.81 2.60
CA SER A 154 -0.75 -47.43 2.58
C SER A 154 0.69 -47.40 2.06
N VAL A 155 0.87 -46.98 0.82
CA VAL A 155 2.20 -46.79 0.25
C VAL A 155 2.65 -45.37 0.59
N PRO A 156 3.73 -45.15 1.36
CA PRO A 156 4.32 -43.84 1.48
C PRO A 156 4.98 -43.52 0.14
N TYR A 157 4.48 -42.50 -0.56
CA TYR A 157 5.10 -42.01 -1.79
C TYR A 157 6.46 -41.38 -1.45
N GLN A 158 7.54 -42.16 -1.57
CA GLN A 158 8.92 -41.65 -1.55
C GLN A 158 9.38 -41.49 -3.01
N SER A 159 9.56 -40.26 -3.47
CA SER A 159 10.03 -39.98 -4.83
C SER A 159 11.55 -40.19 -4.97
N PRO A 160 12.07 -40.62 -6.15
CA PRO A 160 13.50 -40.92 -6.37
C PRO A 160 14.46 -39.71 -6.36
N ILE A 161 13.94 -38.50 -6.12
CA ILE A 161 14.69 -37.22 -6.15
C ILE A 161 15.45 -36.94 -4.84
N THR A 162 15.41 -37.86 -3.86
CA THR A 162 15.99 -37.66 -2.51
C THR A 162 17.47 -38.03 -2.37
N LYS A 163 18.17 -38.40 -3.46
CA LYS A 163 19.59 -38.81 -3.40
C LYS A 163 20.60 -37.67 -3.62
N ASN A 164 20.17 -36.51 -4.11
CA ASN A 164 21.08 -35.38 -4.34
C ASN A 164 21.26 -34.55 -3.04
N PRO A 165 22.51 -34.29 -2.60
CA PRO A 165 22.78 -33.54 -1.37
C PRO A 165 22.20 -32.12 -1.42
N ASP A 166 22.24 -31.48 -2.59
CA ASP A 166 21.73 -30.11 -2.79
C ASP A 166 20.20 -30.01 -2.60
N VAL A 167 19.47 -31.05 -3.04
CA VAL A 167 18.01 -31.12 -2.89
C VAL A 167 17.65 -31.30 -1.42
N ARG A 168 18.45 -32.07 -0.66
CA ARG A 168 18.23 -32.27 0.77
C ARG A 168 18.45 -30.98 1.56
N SER A 169 19.50 -30.22 1.27
CA SER A 169 19.74 -28.91 1.89
C SER A 169 18.65 -27.90 1.57
N ALA A 170 18.13 -27.92 0.33
CA ALA A 170 16.99 -27.08 -0.03
C ALA A 170 15.71 -27.47 0.73
N ILE A 171 15.43 -28.78 0.87
CA ILE A 171 14.28 -29.27 1.65
C ILE A 171 14.43 -28.92 3.14
N GLU A 172 15.64 -28.99 3.70
CA GLU A 172 15.91 -28.58 5.09
C GLU A 172 15.73 -27.07 5.27
N GLY A 173 16.15 -26.25 4.31
CA GLY A 173 15.90 -24.80 4.32
C GLY A 173 14.42 -24.45 4.26
N VAL A 174 13.66 -25.11 3.38
CA VAL A 174 12.19 -24.93 3.28
C VAL A 174 11.50 -25.43 4.55
N LYS A 175 11.96 -26.55 5.13
CA LYS A 175 11.43 -27.08 6.38
C LYS A 175 11.69 -26.15 7.56
N TYR A 176 12.89 -25.55 7.64
CA TYR A 176 13.22 -24.56 8.66
C TYR A 176 12.35 -23.31 8.54
N ILE A 177 12.10 -22.85 7.31
CA ILE A 177 11.19 -21.71 7.04
C ILE A 177 9.76 -22.06 7.48
N ALA A 178 9.25 -23.24 7.11
CA ALA A 178 7.91 -23.67 7.50
C ALA A 178 7.78 -23.86 9.03
N GLU A 179 8.82 -24.37 9.70
CA GLU A 179 8.84 -24.54 11.15
C GLU A 179 8.95 -23.20 11.89
N THR A 180 9.75 -22.24 11.39
CA THR A 180 9.83 -20.89 11.98
C THR A 180 8.53 -20.11 11.78
N MET A 181 7.87 -20.24 10.61
CA MET A 181 6.56 -19.63 10.36
C MET A 181 5.48 -20.16 11.30
N LYS A 182 5.47 -21.48 11.53
CA LYS A 182 4.52 -22.11 12.43
C LYS A 182 4.75 -21.71 13.90
N ALA A 183 6.00 -21.57 14.32
CA ALA A 183 6.35 -21.12 15.67
C ALA A 183 5.93 -19.66 15.92
N ASP A 184 6.07 -18.79 14.90
CA ASP A 184 5.62 -17.41 14.97
C ASP A 184 4.08 -17.31 15.01
N GLU A 185 3.36 -18.19 14.30
CA GLU A 185 1.89 -18.25 14.31
C GLU A 185 1.31 -18.67 15.67
N GLU A 186 1.94 -19.62 16.37
CA GLU A 186 1.51 -20.04 17.72
C GLU A 186 1.71 -18.93 18.76
N SER A 187 2.79 -18.15 18.63
CA SER A 187 3.06 -16.99 19.48
C SER A 187 2.10 -15.81 19.21
N ASN A 188 1.73 -15.61 17.94
CA ASN A 188 0.82 -14.55 17.53
C ASN A 188 -0.64 -14.85 17.91
N ASN A 189 -1.05 -16.13 17.83
CA ASN A 189 -2.36 -16.55 18.33
C ASN A 189 -2.48 -16.30 19.84
N ALA A 190 -1.43 -16.63 20.61
CA ALA A 190 -1.39 -16.29 22.02
C ALA A 190 -1.48 -14.76 22.22
N ALA A 191 -0.75 -13.95 21.44
CA ALA A 191 -0.78 -12.49 21.57
C ALA A 191 -2.17 -11.87 21.35
N GLU A 192 -2.96 -12.39 20.41
CA GLU A 192 -4.35 -11.94 20.20
C GLU A 192 -5.27 -12.33 21.38
N GLU A 193 -5.05 -13.47 22.03
CA GLU A 193 -5.76 -13.83 23.28
C GLU A 193 -5.42 -12.85 24.41
N TRP A 194 -4.13 -12.52 24.58
CA TRP A 194 -3.67 -11.54 25.58
C TRP A 194 -4.20 -10.12 25.31
N LYS A 195 -4.48 -9.77 24.06
CA LYS A 195 -5.06 -8.47 23.68
C LYS A 195 -6.52 -8.33 24.09
N PHE A 196 -7.32 -9.40 23.96
CA PHE A 196 -8.68 -9.42 24.48
C PHE A 196 -8.68 -9.28 26.00
N VAL A 197 -7.81 -10.03 26.68
CA VAL A 197 -7.63 -9.94 28.14
C VAL A 197 -7.23 -8.53 28.57
N ALA A 198 -6.25 -7.92 27.91
CA ALA A 198 -5.78 -6.57 28.22
C ALA A 198 -6.88 -5.51 28.03
N MET A 199 -7.69 -5.62 26.97
CA MET A 199 -8.82 -4.72 26.72
C MET A 199 -9.90 -4.84 27.80
N VAL A 200 -10.22 -6.07 28.22
CA VAL A 200 -11.22 -6.32 29.26
C VAL A 200 -10.71 -5.90 30.65
N LEU A 201 -9.41 -6.09 30.92
CA LEU A 201 -8.79 -5.74 32.19
C LEU A 201 -8.82 -4.22 32.45
N ASP A 202 -8.67 -3.39 31.41
CA ASP A 202 -8.84 -1.93 31.51
C ASP A 202 -10.23 -1.55 32.03
N HIS A 203 -11.29 -2.15 31.47
CA HIS A 203 -12.67 -1.88 31.89
C HIS A 203 -12.99 -2.39 33.30
N ILE A 204 -12.50 -3.57 33.66
CA ILE A 204 -12.70 -4.13 35.01
C ILE A 204 -12.00 -3.25 36.06
N LEU A 205 -10.77 -2.81 35.80
CA LEU A 205 -10.02 -1.93 36.69
C LEU A 205 -10.72 -0.57 36.86
N LEU A 206 -11.21 0.02 35.76
CA LEU A 206 -11.94 1.28 35.79
C LEU A 206 -13.25 1.17 36.59
N CYS A 207 -14.01 0.07 36.44
CA CYS A 207 -15.22 -0.17 37.22
C CYS A 207 -14.94 -0.29 38.73
N VAL A 208 -13.89 -1.03 39.12
CA VAL A 208 -13.51 -1.18 40.53
C VAL A 208 -13.05 0.17 41.11
N PHE A 209 -12.23 0.92 40.39
CA PHE A 209 -11.77 2.24 40.81
C PHE A 209 -12.94 3.21 41.02
N MET A 210 -13.87 3.27 40.06
CA MET A 210 -15.07 4.08 40.18
C MET A 210 -15.91 3.72 41.40
N ALA A 211 -16.10 2.43 41.68
CA ALA A 211 -16.83 1.99 42.86
C ALA A 211 -16.14 2.44 44.17
N VAL A 212 -14.81 2.31 44.26
CA VAL A 212 -14.04 2.77 45.42
C VAL A 212 -14.17 4.27 45.62
N CYS A 213 -14.10 5.07 44.55
CA CYS A 213 -14.29 6.52 44.61
C CYS A 213 -15.69 6.89 45.10
N ILE A 214 -16.73 6.21 44.61
CA ILE A 214 -18.11 6.45 45.02
C ILE A 214 -18.30 6.09 46.50
N ILE A 215 -17.80 4.94 46.95
CA ILE A 215 -17.88 4.50 48.35
C ILE A 215 -17.13 5.48 49.26
N GLY A 216 -15.91 5.89 48.88
CA GLY A 216 -15.14 6.88 49.64
C GLY A 216 -15.87 8.22 49.74
N THR A 217 -16.51 8.66 48.66
CA THR A 217 -17.30 9.90 48.64
C THR A 217 -18.51 9.77 49.58
N LEU A 218 -19.28 8.69 49.48
CA LEU A 218 -20.42 8.41 50.36
C LEU A 218 -20.02 8.31 51.83
N ALA A 219 -18.87 7.70 52.15
CA ALA A 219 -18.37 7.60 53.50
C ALA A 219 -18.05 8.97 54.12
N VAL A 220 -17.43 9.87 53.34
CA VAL A 220 -17.16 11.25 53.77
C VAL A 220 -18.46 12.02 54.00
N PHE A 221 -19.43 11.92 53.09
CA PHE A 221 -20.73 12.58 53.25
C PHE A 221 -21.55 12.02 54.40
N ALA A 222 -21.60 10.69 54.58
CA ALA A 222 -22.31 10.05 55.68
C ALA A 222 -21.68 10.39 57.04
N GLY A 223 -20.35 10.44 57.14
CA GLY A 223 -19.64 10.89 58.34
C GLY A 223 -20.05 12.30 58.76
N ARG A 224 -20.12 13.23 57.79
CA ARG A 224 -20.57 14.61 58.05
C ARG A 224 -22.07 14.72 58.33
N LEU A 225 -22.91 13.84 57.77
CA LEU A 225 -24.34 13.83 58.03
C LEU A 225 -24.68 13.32 59.44
N ILE A 226 -23.93 12.33 59.94
CA ILE A 226 -24.09 11.79 61.29
C ILE A 226 -23.69 12.84 62.34
N GLU A 227 -22.62 13.61 62.11
CA GLU A 227 -22.24 14.72 62.99
C GLU A 227 -23.31 15.83 63.05
N LEU A 228 -24.02 16.09 61.95
CA LEU A 228 -25.10 17.08 61.91
C LEU A 228 -26.42 16.59 62.51
N ASN A 229 -26.65 15.27 62.56
CA ASN A 229 -27.86 14.67 63.16
C ASN A 229 -27.69 14.35 64.66
N THR A 230 -26.48 14.47 65.20
CA THR A 230 -26.16 14.22 66.62
C THR A 230 -25.99 15.51 67.44
N LEU A 231 -26.18 16.68 66.80
CA LEU A 231 -26.37 18.01 67.41
C LEU A 231 -27.85 18.38 67.41
#